data_AF-A0AAD6E464-F1
#
_entry.id   AF-A0AAD6E464-F1
#
_cell.length_a   1.000
_cell.length_b   1.000
_cell.length_c   1.000
_cell.angle_alpha   90.00
_cell.angle_beta   90.00
_cell.angle_gamma   90.00
#
_symmetry.space_group_name_H-M   'P 1'
#
loop_
_entity.id
_entity.type
_entity.pdbx_description
1 polymer ?
#
loop_
_entity_poly.entity_id
_entity_poly.type
_entity_poly.pdbx_seq_one_letter_code
_entity_poly.pdbx_strand_id
1 'polypeptide(L)'
;MNPESSCLQRPELPDRASVEKYIKVYNSSFPSRVFPVISQSMFGKTLDLAYNPLQVVGSASAKSCVYAFLSHISLFGFDNTTQGSSMDCQTYASMVHTFTTAVIKESTVDGLQSLIMLSKPEFLSRIRSLDESLEQWRQSLPEELRPTLYFSQETPVAANLNTSAVMLRLAYYHCVAVIHQASSKFQDSTIGIPEPRIDNITSSTSLSTTASRSTLSFLHKVLYVVHPECVWVTLFYAITAVLTLFCNILSNPHDPDAINDIKLLEDVPVLIRRIPVRKLTLGDWLQLQYMDGLMTELAAICAQVISNSRKNSLGTGL
;
A
#
# COMPACT_ATOMS: atom_id res chain seq x y z
N MET A 1 -30.96 -13.25 -41.84
CA MET A 1 -29.89 -13.39 -40.83
C MET A 1 -30.31 -12.57 -39.64
N ASN A 2 -30.65 -13.23 -38.54
CA ASN A 2 -31.17 -12.61 -37.32
C ASN A 2 -30.00 -12.29 -36.39
N PRO A 3 -29.87 -11.07 -35.83
CA PRO A 3 -28.85 -10.75 -34.84
C PRO A 3 -29.47 -10.89 -33.44
N GLU A 4 -29.39 -12.08 -32.84
CA GLU A 4 -29.83 -12.31 -31.47
C GLU A 4 -28.65 -12.68 -30.57
N SER A 5 -28.33 -11.72 -29.68
CA SER A 5 -28.00 -11.92 -28.26
C SER A 5 -26.93 -12.95 -27.88
N SER A 6 -25.67 -12.51 -27.84
CA SER A 6 -24.71 -13.00 -26.85
C SER A 6 -25.00 -12.34 -25.49
N CYS A 7 -26.03 -12.83 -24.79
CA CYS A 7 -26.21 -12.52 -23.37
C CYS A 7 -24.99 -13.04 -22.60
N LEU A 8 -24.17 -12.13 -22.10
CA LEU A 8 -23.18 -12.41 -21.05
C LEU A 8 -23.91 -13.12 -19.91
N GLN A 9 -23.70 -14.43 -19.74
CA GLN A 9 -24.24 -15.19 -18.61
C GLN A 9 -23.70 -14.55 -17.33
N ARG A 10 -24.58 -13.91 -16.56
CA ARG A 10 -24.22 -13.40 -15.24
C ARG A 10 -23.87 -14.59 -14.35
N PRO A 11 -22.69 -14.64 -13.72
CA PRO A 11 -22.41 -15.65 -12.72
C PRO A 11 -23.46 -15.56 -11.60
N GLU A 12 -24.23 -16.63 -11.42
CA GLU A 12 -25.23 -16.71 -10.36
C GLU A 12 -24.56 -16.66 -8.98
N LEU A 13 -25.28 -16.16 -7.98
CA LEU A 13 -24.81 -16.21 -6.61
C LEU A 13 -24.57 -17.67 -6.20
N PRO A 14 -23.53 -17.96 -5.38
CA PRO A 14 -23.36 -19.27 -4.76
C PRO A 14 -24.62 -19.70 -4.01
N ASP A 15 -24.72 -20.97 -3.63
CA ASP A 15 -25.86 -21.38 -2.83
C ASP A 15 -25.90 -20.64 -1.48
N ARG A 16 -27.12 -20.33 -1.02
CA ARG A 16 -27.33 -19.55 0.21
C ARG A 16 -26.66 -20.21 1.43
N ALA A 17 -26.64 -21.53 1.52
CA ALA A 17 -26.06 -22.25 2.65
C ALA A 17 -24.52 -22.07 2.71
N SER A 18 -23.85 -22.04 1.56
CA SER A 18 -22.43 -21.71 1.46
C SER A 18 -22.14 -20.29 1.91
N VAL A 19 -22.94 -19.31 1.45
CA VAL A 19 -22.76 -17.91 1.90
C VAL A 19 -22.98 -17.77 3.40
N GLU A 20 -24.00 -18.43 3.97
CA GLU A 20 -24.23 -18.46 5.42
C GLU A 20 -23.07 -19.10 6.20
N LYS A 21 -22.45 -20.15 5.65
CA LYS A 21 -21.24 -20.76 6.21
C LYS A 21 -20.08 -19.76 6.21
N TYR A 22 -19.85 -19.07 5.10
CA TYR A 22 -18.80 -18.04 5.01
C TYR A 22 -19.03 -16.89 5.99
N ILE A 23 -20.27 -16.44 6.18
CA ILE A 23 -20.62 -15.41 7.17
C ILE A 23 -20.29 -15.88 8.58
N LYS A 24 -20.62 -17.13 8.93
CA LYS A 24 -20.28 -17.69 10.26
C LYS A 24 -18.77 -17.74 10.47
N VAL A 25 -18.02 -18.23 9.49
CA VAL A 25 -16.55 -18.26 9.54
C VAL A 25 -16.01 -16.85 9.71
N TYR A 26 -16.44 -15.91 8.87
CA TYR A 26 -16.04 -14.51 8.92
C TYR A 26 -16.29 -13.88 10.30
N ASN A 27 -17.52 -13.96 10.83
CA ASN A 27 -17.88 -13.37 12.13
C ASN A 27 -17.10 -13.95 13.32
N SER A 28 -16.61 -15.19 13.20
CA SER A 28 -15.74 -15.80 14.21
C SER A 28 -14.25 -15.50 13.99
N SER A 29 -13.88 -15.00 12.81
CA SER A 29 -12.51 -14.75 12.38
C SER A 29 -12.01 -13.37 12.80
N PHE A 30 -10.68 -13.23 12.86
CA PHE A 30 -10.01 -11.97 13.15
C PHE A 30 -10.46 -10.83 12.20
N PRO A 31 -10.55 -11.02 10.86
CA PRO A 31 -11.01 -9.99 9.93
C PRO A 31 -12.36 -9.32 10.27
N SER A 32 -13.33 -10.02 10.86
CA SER A 32 -14.60 -9.41 11.28
C SER A 32 -14.49 -8.47 12.48
N ARG A 33 -13.46 -8.64 13.32
CA ARG A 33 -13.19 -7.77 14.48
C ARG A 33 -12.53 -6.47 14.04
N VAL A 34 -11.71 -6.55 12.99
CA VAL A 34 -11.07 -5.41 12.34
C VAL A 34 -12.09 -4.61 11.53
N PHE A 35 -12.98 -5.33 10.85
CA PHE A 35 -13.94 -4.77 9.91
C PHE A 35 -15.32 -5.37 10.16
N PRO A 36 -16.12 -4.82 11.08
CA PRO A 36 -17.49 -5.29 11.29
C PRO A 36 -18.41 -4.75 10.19
N VAL A 37 -18.06 -4.95 8.92
CA VAL A 37 -18.84 -4.47 7.77
C VAL A 37 -20.15 -5.23 7.63
N ILE A 38 -20.24 -6.40 8.27
CA ILE A 38 -21.39 -7.28 8.29
C ILE A 38 -21.75 -7.64 9.73
N SER A 39 -23.02 -7.44 10.07
CA SER A 39 -23.63 -7.97 11.30
C SER A 39 -24.42 -9.23 10.96
N GLN A 40 -24.18 -10.33 11.67
CA GLN A 40 -24.88 -11.60 11.46
C GLN A 40 -26.41 -11.46 11.48
N SER A 41 -26.95 -10.61 12.37
CA SER A 41 -28.40 -10.41 12.51
C SER A 41 -29.01 -9.54 11.41
N MET A 42 -28.21 -8.61 10.87
CA MET A 42 -28.65 -7.70 9.80
C MET A 42 -28.50 -8.34 8.42
N PHE A 43 -27.45 -9.13 8.20
CA PHE A 43 -27.15 -9.75 6.91
C PHE A 43 -28.12 -10.88 6.55
N GLY A 44 -28.83 -11.45 7.53
CA GLY A 44 -29.93 -12.37 7.26
C GLY A 44 -31.00 -11.75 6.35
N LYS A 45 -31.35 -10.48 6.59
CA LYS A 45 -32.30 -9.73 5.75
C LYS A 45 -31.73 -9.44 4.37
N THR A 46 -30.43 -9.16 4.27
CA THR A 46 -29.71 -9.00 3.01
C THR A 46 -29.78 -10.30 2.19
N LEU A 47 -29.56 -11.47 2.81
CA LEU A 47 -29.71 -12.76 2.12
C LEU A 47 -31.16 -13.02 1.70
N ASP A 48 -32.14 -12.72 2.56
CA ASP A 48 -33.55 -12.88 2.21
C ASP A 48 -33.92 -12.07 0.96
N LEU A 49 -33.45 -10.83 0.85
CA LEU A 49 -33.67 -10.00 -0.32
C LEU A 49 -32.84 -10.45 -1.54
N ALA A 50 -31.58 -10.85 -1.34
CA ALA A 50 -30.69 -11.25 -2.43
C ALA A 50 -31.15 -12.53 -3.14
N TYR A 51 -31.67 -13.50 -2.39
CA TYR A 51 -32.17 -14.78 -2.91
C TYR A 51 -33.68 -14.77 -3.19
N ASN A 52 -34.38 -13.64 -3.03
CA ASN A 52 -35.80 -13.55 -3.32
C ASN A 52 -36.05 -13.65 -4.84
N PRO A 53 -36.86 -14.63 -5.32
CA PRO A 53 -37.17 -14.74 -6.74
C PRO A 53 -37.98 -13.56 -7.28
N LEU A 54 -38.71 -12.83 -6.43
CA LEU A 54 -39.65 -11.78 -6.82
C LEU A 54 -39.00 -10.41 -7.10
N GLN A 55 -37.68 -10.27 -6.99
CA GLN A 55 -36.89 -9.06 -7.31
C GLN A 55 -37.58 -7.73 -6.92
N VAL A 56 -37.81 -7.56 -5.62
CA VAL A 56 -38.39 -6.34 -5.03
C VAL A 56 -37.37 -5.21 -4.91
N VAL A 57 -37.82 -3.98 -4.65
CA VAL A 57 -36.93 -2.83 -4.39
C VAL A 57 -35.91 -3.18 -3.30
N GLY A 58 -34.63 -2.94 -3.56
CA GLY A 58 -33.53 -3.30 -2.67
C GLY A 58 -32.89 -4.67 -3.00
N SER A 59 -33.51 -5.50 -3.85
CA SER A 59 -32.94 -6.79 -4.24
C SER A 59 -31.63 -6.63 -5.01
N ALA A 60 -31.49 -5.57 -5.82
CA ALA A 60 -30.27 -5.29 -6.56
C ALA A 60 -29.13 -4.89 -5.59
N SER A 61 -29.42 -4.02 -4.63
CA SER A 61 -28.50 -3.65 -3.56
C SER A 61 -28.10 -4.84 -2.69
N ALA A 62 -29.05 -5.70 -2.32
CA ALA A 62 -28.79 -6.89 -1.52
C ALA A 62 -27.89 -7.89 -2.27
N LYS A 63 -28.16 -8.15 -3.56
CA LYS A 63 -27.28 -8.99 -4.40
C LYS A 63 -25.88 -8.38 -4.53
N SER A 64 -25.79 -7.08 -4.76
CA SER A 64 -24.53 -6.33 -4.78
C SER A 64 -23.75 -6.48 -3.46
N CYS A 65 -24.43 -6.41 -2.31
CA CYS A 65 -23.86 -6.59 -0.99
C CYS A 65 -23.29 -8.01 -0.78
N VAL A 66 -24.00 -9.04 -1.25
CA VAL A 66 -23.49 -10.43 -1.19
C VAL A 66 -22.26 -10.62 -2.09
N TYR A 67 -22.25 -10.11 -3.32
CA TYR A 67 -21.05 -10.17 -4.17
C TYR A 67 -19.87 -9.41 -3.56
N ALA A 68 -20.10 -8.25 -2.97
CA ALA A 68 -19.06 -7.48 -2.30
C ALA A 68 -18.49 -8.22 -1.08
N PHE A 69 -19.34 -8.89 -0.31
CA PHE A 69 -18.90 -9.77 0.78
C PHE A 69 -18.02 -10.92 0.28
N LEU A 70 -18.46 -11.60 -0.79
CA LEU A 70 -17.70 -12.72 -1.37
C LEU A 70 -16.32 -12.26 -1.88
N SER A 71 -16.26 -11.12 -2.59
CA SER A 71 -14.99 -10.50 -2.99
C SER A 71 -14.09 -10.18 -1.78
N HIS A 72 -14.68 -9.66 -0.70
CA HIS A 72 -13.96 -9.31 0.52
C HIS A 72 -13.37 -10.52 1.25
N ILE A 73 -14.09 -11.64 1.35
CA ILE A 73 -13.58 -12.84 2.05
C ILE A 73 -12.56 -13.62 1.21
N SER A 74 -12.68 -13.61 -0.13
CA SER A 74 -11.70 -14.23 -1.03
C SER A 74 -10.32 -13.60 -0.87
N LEU A 75 -10.24 -12.30 -0.55
CA LEU A 75 -8.97 -11.62 -0.27
C LEU A 75 -8.19 -12.25 0.90
N PHE A 76 -8.88 -12.79 1.89
CA PHE A 76 -8.27 -13.43 3.07
C PHE A 76 -8.14 -14.95 2.92
N GLY A 77 -8.44 -15.52 1.74
CA GLY A 77 -8.33 -16.94 1.47
C GLY A 77 -9.35 -17.81 2.23
N PHE A 78 -10.50 -17.24 2.60
CA PHE A 78 -11.59 -17.97 3.26
C PHE A 78 -12.33 -18.94 2.32
N ASP A 79 -12.04 -18.91 1.03
CA ASP A 79 -12.69 -19.68 -0.03
C ASP A 79 -12.05 -21.06 -0.29
N ASN A 80 -11.06 -21.46 0.51
CA ASN A 80 -10.33 -22.73 0.40
C ASN A 80 -11.14 -23.97 0.86
N THR A 81 -12.30 -24.23 0.26
CA THR A 81 -12.97 -25.54 0.33
C THR A 81 -12.95 -26.25 -1.03
N THR A 82 -11.85 -26.96 -1.27
CA THR A 82 -11.73 -28.33 -1.84
C THR A 82 -12.69 -28.88 -2.91
N GLN A 83 -13.36 -28.09 -3.74
CA GLN A 83 -13.98 -28.57 -4.99
C GLN A 83 -14.08 -27.41 -6.00
N GLY A 84 -13.64 -27.69 -7.23
CA GLY A 84 -13.31 -26.68 -8.25
C GLY A 84 -14.40 -25.67 -8.56
N SER A 85 -13.94 -24.47 -8.95
CA SER A 85 -14.67 -23.26 -9.33
C SER A 85 -15.05 -22.26 -8.22
N SER A 86 -14.15 -22.00 -7.26
CA SER A 86 -14.21 -20.73 -6.51
C SER A 86 -13.98 -19.57 -7.50
N MET A 87 -14.93 -18.65 -7.63
CA MET A 87 -14.74 -17.46 -8.47
C MET A 87 -13.74 -16.52 -7.79
N ASP A 88 -12.83 -15.93 -8.59
CA ASP A 88 -11.83 -15.01 -8.07
C ASP A 88 -12.47 -13.71 -7.54
N CYS A 89 -11.80 -13.06 -6.59
CA CYS A 89 -12.19 -11.79 -5.98
C CYS A 89 -12.53 -10.71 -7.03
N GLN A 90 -11.83 -10.72 -8.17
CA GLN A 90 -12.03 -9.81 -9.30
C GLN A 90 -13.36 -10.07 -10.03
N THR A 91 -13.78 -11.33 -10.13
CA THR A 91 -15.05 -11.69 -10.76
C THR A 91 -16.23 -11.22 -9.91
N TYR A 92 -16.15 -11.43 -8.59
CA TYR A 92 -17.16 -10.91 -7.68
C TYR A 92 -17.19 -9.38 -7.64
N ALA A 93 -16.03 -8.71 -7.65
CA ALA A 93 -15.94 -7.25 -7.75
C ALA A 93 -16.58 -6.71 -9.04
N SER A 94 -16.33 -7.37 -10.18
CA SER A 94 -16.95 -7.03 -11.46
C SER A 94 -18.48 -7.12 -11.41
N MET A 95 -19.02 -8.12 -10.71
CA MET A 95 -20.47 -8.24 -10.50
C MET A 95 -21.03 -7.08 -9.70
N VAL A 96 -20.36 -6.65 -8.63
CA VAL A 96 -20.78 -5.46 -7.86
C VAL A 96 -20.89 -4.24 -8.76
N HIS A 97 -19.94 -4.02 -9.68
CA HIS A 97 -20.00 -2.90 -10.62
C HIS A 97 -21.23 -2.92 -11.54
N THR A 98 -21.69 -4.10 -11.96
CA THR A 98 -22.91 -4.21 -12.77
C THR A 98 -24.17 -3.73 -12.04
N PHE A 99 -24.14 -3.70 -10.71
CA PHE A 99 -25.23 -3.23 -9.86
C PHE A 99 -25.08 -1.77 -9.41
N THR A 100 -23.96 -1.09 -9.67
CA THR A 100 -23.67 0.27 -9.15
C THR A 100 -24.81 1.27 -9.43
N THR A 101 -25.32 1.32 -10.66
CA THR A 101 -26.43 2.24 -11.00
C THR A 101 -27.71 1.93 -10.22
N ALA A 102 -28.00 0.64 -10.02
CA ALA A 102 -29.15 0.22 -9.23
C ALA A 102 -28.96 0.52 -7.74
N VAL A 103 -27.77 0.26 -7.20
CA VAL A 103 -27.37 0.59 -5.82
C VAL A 103 -27.53 2.08 -5.54
N ILE A 104 -27.01 2.94 -6.41
CA ILE A 104 -27.12 4.40 -6.27
C ILE A 104 -28.60 4.84 -6.31
N LYS A 105 -29.41 4.22 -7.16
CA LYS A 105 -30.83 4.54 -7.30
C LYS A 105 -31.68 4.06 -6.12
N GLU A 106 -31.38 2.89 -5.57
CA GLU A 106 -32.12 2.30 -4.46
C GLU A 106 -31.74 2.94 -3.12
N SER A 107 -30.54 3.51 -2.99
CA SER A 107 -30.08 4.27 -1.81
C SER A 107 -30.27 3.52 -0.48
N THR A 108 -29.98 2.21 -0.48
CA THR A 108 -30.16 1.33 0.69
C THR A 108 -28.88 1.18 1.50
N VAL A 109 -29.02 0.69 2.74
CA VAL A 109 -27.87 0.33 3.59
C VAL A 109 -27.04 -0.79 2.95
N ASP A 110 -27.68 -1.80 2.36
CA ASP A 110 -27.00 -2.89 1.65
C ASP A 110 -26.16 -2.35 0.48
N GLY A 111 -26.69 -1.36 -0.24
CA GLY A 111 -26.00 -0.70 -1.33
C GLY A 111 -24.79 0.13 -0.85
N LEU A 112 -24.91 0.84 0.27
CA LEU A 112 -23.78 1.55 0.86
C LEU A 112 -22.71 0.56 1.38
N GLN A 113 -23.14 -0.51 2.06
CA GLN A 113 -22.24 -1.55 2.56
C GLN A 113 -21.49 -2.25 1.42
N SER A 114 -22.15 -2.51 0.29
CA SER A 114 -21.51 -3.11 -0.88
C SER A 114 -20.37 -2.25 -1.42
N LEU A 115 -20.60 -0.93 -1.57
CA LEU A 115 -19.58 0.02 -2.04
C LEU A 115 -18.40 0.13 -1.06
N ILE A 116 -18.66 0.13 0.25
CA ILE A 116 -17.60 0.17 1.27
C ILE A 116 -16.77 -1.13 1.21
N MET A 117 -17.42 -2.30 1.16
CA MET A 117 -16.73 -3.59 1.08
C MET A 117 -15.89 -3.74 -0.19
N LEU A 118 -16.36 -3.20 -1.32
CA LEU A 118 -15.68 -3.27 -2.61
C LEU A 118 -14.41 -2.41 -2.68
N SER A 119 -14.39 -1.27 -1.99
CA SER A 119 -13.26 -0.33 -2.05
C SER A 119 -11.91 -0.96 -1.69
N LYS A 120 -11.88 -1.92 -0.75
CA LYS A 120 -10.66 -2.54 -0.22
C LYS A 120 -10.04 -3.60 -1.14
N PRO A 121 -10.74 -4.66 -1.57
CA PRO A 121 -10.18 -5.64 -2.48
C PRO A 121 -9.77 -5.00 -3.80
N GLU A 122 -10.50 -4.00 -4.29
CA GLU A 122 -10.08 -3.24 -5.46
C GLU A 122 -8.78 -2.49 -5.24
N PHE A 123 -8.63 -1.82 -4.10
CA PHE A 123 -7.41 -1.09 -3.78
C PHE A 123 -6.20 -2.02 -3.67
N LEU A 124 -6.33 -3.15 -2.95
CA LEU A 124 -5.25 -4.13 -2.82
C LEU A 124 -4.97 -4.85 -4.15
N SER A 125 -5.98 -5.12 -4.97
CA SER A 125 -5.79 -5.65 -6.32
C SER A 125 -5.07 -4.67 -7.22
N ARG A 126 -5.33 -3.36 -7.10
CA ARG A 126 -4.58 -2.33 -7.84
C ARG A 126 -3.13 -2.26 -7.38
N ILE A 127 -2.86 -2.34 -6.06
CA ILE A 127 -1.50 -2.42 -5.53
C ILE A 127 -0.77 -3.64 -6.12
N ARG A 128 -1.38 -4.83 -6.09
CA ARG A 128 -0.80 -6.04 -6.66
C ARG A 128 -0.52 -5.90 -8.16
N SER A 129 -1.47 -5.36 -8.91
CA SER A 129 -1.31 -5.14 -10.36
C SER A 129 -0.19 -4.13 -10.66
N LEU A 130 -0.05 -3.08 -9.86
CA LEU A 130 1.04 -2.12 -9.99
C LEU A 130 2.40 -2.76 -9.66
N ASP A 131 2.46 -3.58 -8.62
CA ASP A 131 3.68 -4.30 -8.22
C ASP A 131 4.13 -5.30 -9.30
N GLU A 132 3.20 -6.10 -9.82
CA GLU A 132 3.45 -7.01 -10.95
C GLU A 132 3.92 -6.27 -12.20
N SER A 133 3.28 -5.15 -12.54
CA SER A 133 3.66 -4.33 -13.70
C SER A 133 5.05 -3.72 -13.53
N LEU A 134 5.38 -3.26 -12.32
CA LEU A 134 6.69 -2.70 -12.00
C LEU A 134 7.78 -3.77 -12.07
N GLU A 135 7.51 -4.97 -11.58
CA GLU A 135 8.45 -6.08 -11.62
C GLU A 135 8.66 -6.59 -13.06
N GLN A 136 7.59 -6.72 -13.85
CA GLN A 136 7.69 -7.05 -15.27
C GLN A 136 8.51 -6.01 -16.03
N TRP A 137 8.28 -4.72 -15.79
CA TRP A 137 9.09 -3.65 -16.36
C TRP A 137 10.55 -3.77 -15.94
N ARG A 138 10.84 -4.00 -14.66
CA ARG A 138 12.20 -4.16 -14.15
C ARG A 138 12.93 -5.32 -14.83
N GLN A 139 12.27 -6.46 -15.00
CA GLN A 139 12.84 -7.65 -15.63
C GLN A 139 13.07 -7.47 -17.13
N SER A 140 12.30 -6.61 -17.80
CA SER A 140 12.47 -6.30 -19.22
C SER A 140 13.76 -5.52 -19.54
N LEU A 141 14.37 -4.88 -18.53
CA LEU A 141 15.59 -4.10 -18.70
C LEU A 141 16.83 -5.00 -18.85
N PRO A 142 17.84 -4.59 -19.65
CA PRO A 142 19.17 -5.20 -19.64
C PRO A 142 19.80 -5.23 -18.25
N GLU A 143 20.65 -6.21 -17.97
CA GLU A 143 21.22 -6.44 -16.63
C GLU A 143 21.97 -5.21 -16.09
N GLU A 144 22.66 -4.47 -16.96
CA GLU A 144 23.45 -3.29 -16.59
C GLU A 144 22.58 -2.11 -16.12
N LEU A 145 21.37 -2.01 -16.66
CA LEU A 145 20.42 -0.93 -16.35
C LEU A 145 19.40 -1.34 -15.28
N ARG A 146 19.29 -2.64 -15.00
CA ARG A 146 18.28 -3.20 -14.10
C ARG A 146 18.47 -2.66 -12.67
N PRO A 147 17.43 -2.04 -12.08
CA PRO A 147 17.42 -1.72 -10.66
C PRO A 147 17.52 -2.98 -9.81
N THR A 148 18.33 -2.92 -8.74
CA THR A 148 18.37 -3.98 -7.72
C THR A 148 17.17 -3.83 -6.78
N LEU A 149 16.71 -4.92 -6.17
CA LEU A 149 15.61 -4.87 -5.20
C LEU A 149 16.02 -4.17 -3.89
N TYR A 150 17.31 -4.26 -3.56
CA TYR A 150 17.93 -3.67 -2.39
C TYR A 150 19.25 -3.01 -2.77
N PHE A 151 19.62 -1.94 -2.07
CA PHE A 151 20.91 -1.28 -2.23
C PHE A 151 21.50 -0.91 -0.86
N SER A 152 22.75 -1.31 -0.65
CA SER A 152 23.58 -0.94 0.50
C SER A 152 24.90 -0.30 0.04
N GLN A 153 25.70 0.19 0.97
CA GLN A 153 27.00 0.78 0.63
C GLN A 153 27.96 -0.21 -0.06
N GLU A 154 27.85 -1.50 0.28
CA GLU A 154 28.64 -2.59 -0.30
C GLU A 154 28.21 -2.94 -1.73
N THR A 155 27.00 -2.54 -2.14
CA THR A 155 26.47 -2.87 -3.47
C THR A 155 27.33 -2.19 -4.56
N PRO A 156 27.91 -2.93 -5.52
CA PRO A 156 28.78 -2.36 -6.54
C PRO A 156 28.00 -1.43 -7.46
N VAL A 157 28.69 -0.38 -7.96
CA VAL A 157 28.12 0.57 -8.91
C VAL A 157 28.93 0.49 -10.20
N ALA A 158 28.24 0.41 -11.34
CA ALA A 158 28.89 0.36 -12.66
C ALA A 158 29.75 1.61 -12.89
N ALA A 159 30.97 1.43 -13.42
CA ALA A 159 31.92 2.51 -13.64
C ALA A 159 31.44 3.55 -14.67
N ASN A 160 30.59 3.14 -15.61
CA ASN A 160 30.00 3.97 -16.66
C ASN A 160 28.59 4.48 -16.32
N LEU A 161 28.21 4.49 -15.05
CA LEU A 161 26.90 5.00 -14.63
C LEU A 161 26.75 6.45 -15.08
N ASN A 162 25.61 6.77 -15.69
CA ASN A 162 25.25 8.13 -16.10
C ASN A 162 24.03 8.62 -15.32
N THR A 163 23.72 9.91 -15.44
CA THR A 163 22.58 10.52 -14.73
C THR A 163 21.26 9.82 -15.05
N SER A 164 21.02 9.41 -16.30
CA SER A 164 19.79 8.71 -16.68
C SER A 164 19.62 7.37 -15.95
N ALA A 165 20.69 6.59 -15.80
CA ALA A 165 20.68 5.34 -15.04
C ALA A 165 20.49 5.58 -13.53
N VAL A 166 21.03 6.66 -12.99
CA VAL A 166 20.74 7.09 -11.61
C VAL A 166 19.25 7.41 -11.47
N MET A 167 18.70 8.26 -12.33
CA MET A 167 17.29 8.65 -12.29
C MET A 167 16.35 7.45 -12.44
N LEU A 168 16.68 6.51 -13.33
CA LEU A 168 15.92 5.27 -13.52
C LEU A 168 15.83 4.45 -12.23
N ARG A 169 16.96 4.25 -11.54
CA ARG A 169 17.01 3.48 -10.30
C ARG A 169 16.31 4.21 -9.15
N LEU A 170 16.43 5.54 -9.06
CA LEU A 170 15.69 6.35 -8.09
C LEU A 170 14.17 6.29 -8.32
N ALA A 171 13.74 6.41 -9.57
CA ALA A 171 12.33 6.28 -9.93
C ALA A 171 11.77 4.90 -9.56
N TYR A 172 12.53 3.83 -9.78
CA TYR A 172 12.15 2.48 -9.37
C TYR A 172 11.92 2.39 -7.85
N TYR A 173 12.90 2.79 -7.03
CA TYR A 173 12.73 2.74 -5.57
C TYR A 173 11.59 3.62 -5.09
N HIS A 174 11.40 4.79 -5.71
CA HIS A 174 10.27 5.65 -5.40
C HIS A 174 8.93 4.99 -5.72
N CYS A 175 8.79 4.31 -6.87
CA CYS A 175 7.59 3.57 -7.21
C CYS A 175 7.29 2.48 -6.18
N VAL A 176 8.28 1.66 -5.80
CA VAL A 176 8.13 0.64 -4.73
C VAL A 176 7.67 1.31 -3.43
N ALA A 177 8.32 2.40 -3.01
CA ALA A 177 7.97 3.10 -1.79
C ALA A 177 6.53 3.64 -1.81
N VAL A 178 6.09 4.25 -2.90
CA VAL A 178 4.75 4.85 -3.02
C VAL A 178 3.66 3.78 -3.09
N ILE A 179 3.86 2.70 -3.86
CA ILE A 179 2.91 1.57 -3.96
C ILE A 179 2.64 0.99 -2.57
N HIS A 180 3.70 0.74 -1.80
CA HIS A 180 3.57 0.12 -0.48
C HIS A 180 3.13 1.10 0.63
N GLN A 181 3.42 2.40 0.51
CA GLN A 181 2.85 3.43 1.39
C GLN A 181 1.35 3.64 1.19
N ALA A 182 0.84 3.44 -0.03
CA ALA A 182 -0.60 3.49 -0.27
C ALA A 182 -1.32 2.40 0.54
N SER A 183 -0.70 1.21 0.67
CA SER A 183 -1.20 0.10 1.48
C SER A 183 -1.38 0.46 2.96
N SER A 184 -0.39 1.14 3.57
CA SER A 184 -0.43 1.46 5.00
C SER A 184 -1.46 2.55 5.34
N LYS A 185 -1.53 3.62 4.53
CA LYS A 185 -2.48 4.75 4.74
C LYS A 185 -3.94 4.32 4.64
N PHE A 186 -4.24 3.40 3.74
CA PHE A 186 -5.60 2.87 3.58
C PHE A 186 -6.04 1.99 4.77
N GLN A 187 -5.07 1.45 5.52
CA GLN A 187 -5.31 0.59 6.66
C GLN A 187 -5.43 1.38 7.99
N ASP A 188 -4.65 2.45 8.17
CA ASP A 188 -4.75 3.35 9.34
C ASP A 188 -6.07 4.14 9.41
N SER A 189 -6.81 4.21 8.30
CA SER A 189 -8.16 4.79 8.26
C SER A 189 -9.21 3.93 8.98
N THR A 190 -8.83 2.78 9.53
CA THR A 190 -9.69 1.92 10.34
C THR A 190 -9.56 2.27 11.83
N ILE A 191 -10.65 2.78 12.40
CA ILE A 191 -10.68 3.46 13.70
C ILE A 191 -10.25 2.54 14.86
N GLY A 192 -9.10 2.85 15.48
CA GLY A 192 -8.95 2.91 16.94
C GLY A 192 -8.86 1.63 17.77
N ILE A 193 -8.68 0.43 17.18
CA ILE A 193 -8.47 -0.81 17.97
C ILE A 193 -7.00 -1.24 17.86
N PRO A 194 -6.24 -1.35 18.97
CA PRO A 194 -4.87 -1.86 18.97
C PRO A 194 -4.87 -3.37 18.61
N GLU A 195 -4.23 -3.73 17.50
CA GLU A 195 -4.23 -5.09 16.95
C GLU A 195 -2.94 -5.89 17.18
N PRO A 196 -3.00 -7.23 17.11
CA PRO A 196 -1.84 -8.07 16.82
C PRO A 196 -1.43 -7.92 15.35
N ARG A 197 -0.17 -7.55 15.12
CA ARG A 197 0.45 -7.31 13.80
C ARG A 197 0.33 -8.53 12.88
N ILE A 198 -0.46 -8.43 11.81
CA ILE A 198 -0.48 -9.43 10.72
C ILE A 198 0.76 -9.25 9.84
N ASP A 199 1.39 -10.36 9.46
CA ASP A 199 2.63 -10.46 8.65
C ASP A 199 2.63 -9.63 7.35
N ASN A 200 1.46 -9.40 6.73
CA ASN A 200 1.31 -8.60 5.50
C ASN A 200 1.51 -7.09 5.71
N ILE A 201 1.27 -6.57 6.92
CA ILE A 201 1.48 -5.15 7.23
C ILE A 201 2.99 -4.89 7.41
N THR A 202 3.66 -5.80 8.11
CA THR A 202 5.11 -5.81 8.23
C THR A 202 5.78 -5.93 6.87
N SER A 203 5.24 -6.74 5.94
CA SER A 203 5.84 -6.89 4.62
C SER A 203 5.74 -5.61 3.78
N SER A 204 4.57 -4.96 3.71
CA SER A 204 4.39 -3.74 2.90
C SER A 204 5.18 -2.55 3.48
N THR A 205 5.11 -2.33 4.80
CA THR A 205 5.91 -1.29 5.45
C THR A 205 7.41 -1.58 5.33
N SER A 206 7.84 -2.84 5.45
CA SER A 206 9.23 -3.26 5.22
C SER A 206 9.69 -2.96 3.79
N LEU A 207 8.85 -3.19 2.77
CA LEU A 207 9.20 -2.90 1.38
C LEU A 207 9.38 -1.39 1.14
N SER A 208 8.47 -0.56 1.65
CA SER A 208 8.59 0.90 1.51
C SER A 208 9.79 1.50 2.24
N THR A 209 10.08 1.01 3.45
CA THR A 209 11.27 1.43 4.23
C THR A 209 12.55 0.91 3.60
N THR A 210 12.58 -0.33 3.11
CA THR A 210 13.73 -0.91 2.39
C THR A 210 14.04 -0.15 1.11
N ALA A 211 13.03 0.22 0.32
CA ALA A 211 13.21 1.05 -0.87
C ALA A 211 13.71 2.47 -0.51
N SER A 212 13.24 3.03 0.60
CA SER A 212 13.69 4.33 1.11
C SER A 212 15.16 4.29 1.59
N ARG A 213 15.56 3.24 2.32
CA ARG A 213 16.96 2.98 2.71
C ARG A 213 17.86 2.83 1.48
N SER A 214 17.38 2.08 0.49
CA SER A 214 18.09 1.86 -0.78
C SER A 214 18.26 3.17 -1.55
N THR A 215 17.26 4.05 -1.53
CA THR A 215 17.32 5.38 -2.14
C THR A 215 18.42 6.24 -1.52
N LEU A 216 18.44 6.37 -0.18
CA LEU A 216 19.44 7.19 0.52
C LEU A 216 20.85 6.62 0.37
N SER A 217 21.00 5.30 0.53
CA SER A 217 22.29 4.61 0.39
C SER A 217 22.85 4.74 -1.04
N PHE A 218 21.98 4.63 -2.06
CA PHE A 218 22.36 4.80 -3.45
C PHE A 218 22.82 6.22 -3.72
N LEU A 219 22.06 7.23 -3.29
CA LEU A 219 22.41 8.64 -3.45
C LEU A 219 23.76 8.98 -2.82
N HIS A 220 24.06 8.43 -1.64
CA HIS A 220 25.33 8.69 -0.97
C HIS A 220 26.52 8.28 -1.84
N LYS A 221 26.35 7.22 -2.65
CA LYS A 221 27.40 6.67 -3.52
C LYS A 221 27.47 7.34 -4.89
N VAL A 222 26.37 7.85 -5.44
CA VAL A 222 26.31 8.25 -6.86
C VAL A 222 26.02 9.73 -7.11
N LEU A 223 25.84 10.55 -6.07
CA LEU A 223 25.50 11.96 -6.24
C LEU A 223 26.45 12.72 -7.18
N TYR A 224 27.75 12.40 -7.14
CA TYR A 224 28.76 13.05 -7.99
C TYR A 224 28.57 12.80 -9.50
N VAL A 225 27.82 11.76 -9.87
CA VAL A 225 27.49 11.38 -11.26
C VAL A 225 26.26 12.15 -11.77
N VAL A 226 25.48 12.76 -10.88
CA VAL A 226 24.25 13.45 -11.23
C VAL A 226 24.55 14.80 -11.86
N HIS A 227 24.02 15.02 -13.05
CA HIS A 227 24.09 16.30 -13.72
C HIS A 227 23.42 17.41 -12.86
N PRO A 228 24.02 18.61 -12.78
CA PRO A 228 23.51 19.71 -11.96
C PRO A 228 22.03 20.05 -12.22
N GLU A 229 21.59 19.90 -13.47
CA GLU A 229 20.22 20.16 -13.91
C GLU A 229 19.19 19.20 -13.27
N CYS A 230 19.63 18.02 -12.81
CA CYS A 230 18.78 16.99 -12.19
C CYS A 230 18.80 17.01 -10.66
N VAL A 231 19.52 17.95 -10.04
CA VAL A 231 19.71 17.99 -8.57
C VAL A 231 18.38 18.10 -7.82
N TRP A 232 17.46 18.95 -8.27
CA TRP A 232 16.17 19.13 -7.60
C TRP A 232 15.30 17.88 -7.64
N VAL A 233 15.30 17.16 -8.77
CA VAL A 233 14.61 15.86 -8.90
C VAL A 233 15.26 14.81 -7.99
N THR A 234 16.59 14.85 -7.88
CA THR A 234 17.34 13.97 -6.98
C THR A 234 17.00 14.23 -5.52
N LEU A 235 16.91 15.50 -5.13
CA LEU A 235 16.50 15.92 -3.79
C LEU A 235 15.05 15.53 -3.49
N PHE A 236 14.14 15.65 -4.47
CA PHE A 236 12.77 15.17 -4.32
C PHE A 236 12.71 13.69 -3.88
N TYR A 237 13.49 12.82 -4.52
CA TYR A 237 13.58 11.41 -4.12
C TYR A 237 14.18 11.24 -2.72
N ALA A 238 15.25 11.98 -2.40
CA ALA A 238 15.88 11.94 -1.08
C ALA A 238 14.90 12.36 0.03
N ILE A 239 14.21 13.49 -0.12
CA ILE A 239 13.21 14.01 0.82
C ILE A 239 12.11 12.98 1.04
N THR A 240 11.58 12.40 -0.04
CA THR A 240 10.49 11.44 0.06
C THR A 240 10.92 10.20 0.85
N ALA A 241 12.15 9.70 0.62
CA ALA A 241 12.71 8.61 1.39
C ALA A 241 12.90 8.99 2.87
N VAL A 242 13.42 10.20 3.16
CA VAL A 242 13.55 10.72 4.53
C VAL A 242 12.20 10.77 5.24
N LEU A 243 11.18 11.36 4.61
CA LEU A 243 9.84 11.46 5.20
C LEU A 243 9.23 10.08 5.46
N THR A 244 9.47 9.12 4.58
CA THR A 244 9.00 7.74 4.75
C THR A 244 9.64 7.09 6.00
N LEU A 245 10.96 7.19 6.14
CA LEU A 245 11.67 6.65 7.32
C LEU A 245 11.32 7.40 8.61
N PHE A 246 11.21 8.73 8.54
CA PHE A 246 10.78 9.57 9.65
C PHE A 246 9.43 9.13 10.20
N CYS A 247 8.41 9.04 9.33
CA CYS A 247 7.08 8.56 9.73
C CYS A 247 7.12 7.14 10.29
N ASN A 248 7.91 6.24 9.71
CA ASN A 248 8.04 4.87 10.22
C ASN A 248 8.65 4.83 11.63
N ILE A 249 9.69 5.61 11.92
CA ILE A 249 10.30 5.70 13.24
C ILE A 249 9.33 6.25 14.28
N LEU A 250 8.56 7.29 13.91
CA LEU A 250 7.55 7.85 14.82
C LEU A 250 6.46 6.84 15.16
N SER A 251 6.00 6.07 14.18
CA SER A 251 4.96 5.05 14.38
C SER A 251 5.47 3.79 15.07
N ASN A 252 6.74 3.41 14.87
CA ASN A 252 7.33 2.18 15.39
C ASN A 252 8.74 2.41 15.96
N PRO A 253 8.89 3.11 17.09
CA PRO A 253 10.19 3.49 17.64
C PRO A 253 11.01 2.32 18.20
N HIS A 254 10.40 1.14 18.34
CA HIS A 254 11.04 -0.09 18.80
C HIS A 254 11.49 -1.01 17.65
N ASP A 255 11.33 -0.57 16.40
CA ASP A 255 11.81 -1.33 15.24
C ASP A 255 13.33 -1.59 15.35
N PRO A 256 13.81 -2.83 15.12
CA PRO A 256 15.23 -3.13 15.19
C PRO A 256 16.08 -2.30 14.21
N ASP A 257 15.51 -1.92 13.06
CA ASP A 257 16.21 -1.12 12.06
C ASP A 257 16.17 0.40 12.33
N ALA A 258 15.37 0.86 13.30
CA ALA A 258 15.19 2.29 13.55
C ALA A 258 16.50 3.02 13.89
N ILE A 259 17.47 2.33 14.51
CA ILE A 259 18.81 2.89 14.77
C ILE A 259 19.57 3.11 13.47
N ASN A 260 19.51 2.16 12.54
CA ASN A 260 20.17 2.27 11.24
C ASN A 260 19.50 3.35 10.39
N ASP A 261 18.19 3.48 10.48
CA ASP A 261 17.43 4.53 9.81
C ASP A 261 17.86 5.92 10.29
N ILE A 262 18.04 6.13 11.60
CA ILE A 262 18.57 7.40 12.12
C ILE A 262 19.92 7.75 11.51
N LYS A 263 20.85 6.79 11.44
CA LYS A 263 22.18 7.04 10.85
C LYS A 263 22.06 7.48 9.39
N LEU A 264 21.19 6.82 8.62
CA LEU A 264 20.92 7.24 7.25
C LEU A 264 20.33 8.64 7.18
N LEU A 265 19.43 9.02 8.09
CA LEU A 265 18.86 10.36 8.17
C LEU A 265 19.91 11.43 8.54
N GLU A 266 20.81 11.12 9.47
CA GLU A 266 21.92 12.01 9.88
C GLU A 266 22.94 12.25 8.75
N ASP A 267 23.07 11.32 7.81
CA ASP A 267 23.95 11.46 6.64
C ASP A 267 23.36 12.35 5.52
N VAL A 268 22.03 12.58 5.51
CA VAL A 268 21.38 13.35 4.43
C VAL A 268 21.82 14.83 4.38
N PRO A 269 21.93 15.57 5.50
CA PRO A 269 22.53 16.91 5.51
C PRO A 269 23.92 16.95 4.84
N VAL A 270 24.77 15.96 5.13
CA VAL A 270 26.11 15.84 4.51
C VAL A 270 26.00 15.65 3.00
N LEU A 271 25.02 14.86 2.56
CA LEU A 271 24.71 14.62 1.15
C LEU A 271 24.29 15.92 0.44
N ILE A 272 23.43 16.73 1.06
CA ILE A 272 22.98 18.03 0.53
C ILE A 272 24.15 19.00 0.39
N ARG A 273 25.03 19.07 1.41
CA ARG A 273 26.22 19.96 1.40
C ARG A 273 27.25 19.59 0.33
N ARG A 274 27.24 18.35 -0.18
CA ARG A 274 28.13 17.90 -1.27
C ARG A 274 27.68 18.36 -2.65
N ILE A 275 26.48 18.95 -2.79
CA ILE A 275 25.98 19.45 -4.07
C ILE A 275 26.83 20.64 -4.52
N PRO A 276 27.38 20.63 -5.76
CA PRO A 276 28.29 21.67 -6.22
C PRO A 276 27.60 23.03 -6.41
N VAL A 277 27.89 23.98 -5.50
CA VAL A 277 27.30 25.34 -5.45
C VAL A 277 27.67 26.22 -6.66
N ARG A 278 28.74 25.91 -7.40
CA ARG A 278 29.31 26.79 -8.44
C ARG A 278 28.37 27.10 -9.61
N LYS A 279 27.26 26.38 -9.77
CA LYS A 279 26.26 26.60 -10.84
C LYS A 279 24.90 27.07 -10.32
N LEU A 280 24.76 27.30 -9.01
CA LEU A 280 23.47 27.57 -8.37
C LEU A 280 23.27 29.07 -8.17
N THR A 281 22.03 29.52 -8.31
CA THR A 281 21.64 30.90 -8.01
C THR A 281 21.66 31.14 -6.48
N LEU A 282 21.62 32.40 -6.05
CA LEU A 282 21.50 32.72 -4.61
C LEU A 282 20.23 32.10 -3.99
N GLY A 283 19.12 32.08 -4.75
CA GLY A 283 17.87 31.46 -4.32
C GLY A 283 18.01 29.95 -4.14
N ASP A 284 18.66 29.28 -5.09
CA ASP A 284 18.94 27.85 -5.01
C ASP A 284 19.80 27.49 -3.79
N TRP A 285 20.83 28.31 -3.52
CA TRP A 285 21.70 28.12 -2.36
C TRP A 285 20.94 28.26 -1.03
N LEU A 286 20.10 29.30 -0.90
CA LEU A 286 19.25 29.49 0.27
C LEU A 286 18.28 28.32 0.46
N GLN A 287 17.70 27.80 -0.63
CA GLN A 287 16.81 26.65 -0.58
C GLN A 287 17.57 25.38 -0.13
N LEU A 288 18.79 25.14 -0.62
CA LEU A 288 19.63 24.03 -0.14
C LEU A 288 19.97 24.16 1.35
N GLN A 289 20.25 25.37 1.84
CA GLN A 289 20.52 25.61 3.25
C GLN A 289 19.27 25.36 4.12
N TYR A 290 18.10 25.78 3.65
CA TYR A 290 16.83 25.47 4.33
C TYR A 290 16.59 23.96 4.39
N MET A 291 16.82 23.27 3.28
CA MET A 291 16.70 21.83 3.18
C MET A 291 17.66 21.08 4.13
N ASP A 292 18.93 21.50 4.19
CA ASP A 292 19.92 20.97 5.12
C ASP A 292 19.47 21.10 6.59
N GLY A 293 18.96 22.28 6.96
CA GLY A 293 18.41 22.53 8.29
C GLY A 293 17.20 21.65 8.59
N LEU A 294 16.24 21.56 7.67
CA LEU A 294 15.05 20.72 7.83
C LEU A 294 15.42 19.24 8.03
N MET A 295 16.34 18.71 7.23
CA MET A 295 16.77 17.30 7.37
C MET A 295 17.47 17.04 8.70
N THR A 296 18.26 18.01 9.18
CA THR A 296 18.93 17.94 10.48
C THR A 296 17.91 17.85 11.62
N GLU A 297 16.88 18.69 11.59
CA GLU A 297 15.80 18.68 12.60
C GLU A 297 15.00 17.37 12.57
N LEU A 298 14.65 16.86 11.38
CA LEU A 298 13.93 15.59 11.25
C LEU A 298 14.72 14.42 11.86
N ALA A 299 16.04 14.36 11.61
CA ALA A 299 16.91 13.33 12.20
C ALA A 299 16.98 13.47 13.73
N ALA A 300 17.11 14.70 14.24
CA ALA A 300 17.16 14.98 15.67
C ALA A 300 15.87 14.57 16.39
N ILE A 301 14.70 14.85 15.80
CA ILE A 301 13.40 14.43 16.34
C ILE A 301 13.32 12.91 16.43
N CYS A 302 13.71 12.17 15.38
CA CYS A 302 13.76 10.71 15.41
C CYS A 302 14.63 10.17 16.54
N ALA A 303 15.83 10.73 16.73
CA ALA A 303 16.74 10.35 17.81
C ALA A 303 16.13 10.58 19.20
N GLN A 304 15.44 11.70 19.40
CA GLN A 304 14.74 11.99 20.65
C GLN A 304 13.61 10.99 20.91
N VAL A 305 12.81 10.66 19.89
CA VAL A 305 11.68 9.73 20.03
C VAL A 305 12.15 8.32 20.43
N ILE A 306 13.21 7.80 19.83
CA ILE A 306 13.77 6.48 20.23
C ILE A 306 14.33 6.54 21.66
N SER A 307 15.06 7.60 22.00
CA SER A 307 15.64 7.78 23.35
C SER A 307 14.55 7.80 24.43
N ASN A 308 13.47 8.55 24.20
CA ASN A 308 12.33 8.64 25.11
C ASN A 308 11.56 7.32 25.22
N SER A 309 11.34 6.64 24.10
CA SER A 309 10.63 5.35 24.07
C SER A 309 11.38 4.27 24.87
N ARG A 310 12.72 4.26 24.80
CA ARG A 310 13.55 3.33 25.60
C ARG A 310 13.51 3.65 27.09
N LYS A 311 13.62 4.94 27.47
CA LYS A 311 13.53 5.36 28.88
C LYS A 311 12.19 4.94 29.51
N ASN A 312 11.09 5.10 28.77
CA ASN A 312 9.77 4.71 29.25
C ASN A 312 9.63 3.19 29.43
N SER A 313 10.24 2.37 28.56
CA SER A 313 10.25 0.91 28.71
C SER A 313 11.06 0.41 29.92
N LEU A 314 12.07 1.18 30.35
CA LEU A 314 12.88 0.88 31.54
C LEU A 314 12.20 1.33 32.84
N GLY A 315 11.32 2.33 32.78
CA GLY A 315 10.60 2.87 33.93
C GLY A 315 9.31 2.11 34.31
N THR A 316 8.75 1.31 33.42
CA THR A 316 7.55 0.48 33.67
C THR A 316 7.84 -0.94 34.15
N GLY A 317 9.12 -1.29 34.33
CA GLY A 317 9.58 -2.61 34.79
C GLY A 317 9.91 -2.72 36.28
N LEU A 318 9.48 -1.76 37.11
CA LEU A 318 9.66 -1.74 38.58
C LEU A 318 8.31 -1.82 39.30
#